data_AF-A0A8R7TIB3-F1
#
_entry.id   AF-A0A8R7TIB3-F1
#
_cell.length_a   1.000
_cell.length_b   1.000
_cell.length_c   1.000
_cell.angle_alpha   90.00
_cell.angle_beta   90.00
_cell.angle_gamma   90.00
#
_symmetry.space_group_name_H-M   'P 1'
#
loop_
_entity.id
_entity.type
_entity.pdbx_description
1 polymer ?
#
loop_
_entity_poly.entity_id
_entity_poly.type
_entity_poly.pdbx_seq_one_letter_code
_entity_poly.pdbx_strand_id
1 'polypeptide(L)' 'AWVRSLGYRVVDSWRPWHFGGQVAGYTQGYDHNLTFLTIKGSGHTVPEYKPKESLAFYTHWLLGEKI' A
#
# COMPACT_ATOMS: atom_id res chain seq x y z
N ALA A 1 -11.06 -10.06 4.89
CA ALA A 1 -9.97 -9.93 3.89
C ALA A 1 -8.87 -10.91 4.26
N TRP A 2 -8.23 -11.56 3.27
CA TRP A 2 -7.29 -12.67 3.50
C TRP A 2 -6.09 -12.29 4.39
N VAL A 3 -5.58 -11.05 4.30
CA VAL A 3 -4.47 -10.60 5.15
C VAL A 3 -4.84 -10.68 6.65
N ARG A 4 -6.10 -10.42 7.01
CA ARG A 4 -6.56 -10.50 8.40
C ARG A 4 -6.60 -11.93 8.95
N SER A 5 -6.75 -12.95 8.08
CA SER A 5 -6.78 -14.35 8.54
C SER A 5 -5.40 -14.86 8.94
N LEU A 6 -4.32 -14.10 8.71
CA LEU A 6 -2.99 -14.40 9.23
C LEU A 6 -2.89 -14.22 10.75
N GLY A 7 -3.83 -13.50 11.39
CA GLY A 7 -3.83 -13.28 12.84
C GLY A 7 -2.77 -12.28 13.35
N TYR A 8 -2.10 -11.58 12.44
CA TYR A 8 -1.06 -10.61 12.75
C TYR A 8 -1.61 -9.36 13.41
N ARG A 9 -0.88 -8.83 14.39
CA ARG A 9 -1.31 -7.67 15.15
C ARG A 9 -1.13 -6.41 14.31
N VAL A 10 -2.14 -5.55 14.30
CA VAL A 10 -2.05 -4.23 13.64
C VAL A 10 -1.07 -3.34 14.41
N VAL A 11 -0.07 -2.79 13.70
CA VAL A 11 0.95 -1.88 14.26
C VAL A 11 0.93 -0.48 13.64
N ASP A 12 0.33 -0.32 12.45
CA ASP A 12 0.05 0.97 11.81
C ASP A 12 -1.36 0.93 11.25
N SER A 13 -2.26 1.72 11.84
CA SER A 13 -3.71 1.72 11.57
C SER A 13 -4.05 2.05 10.11
N TRP A 14 -5.18 1.54 9.62
CA TRP A 14 -5.69 1.84 8.28
C TRP A 14 -5.73 3.34 8.01
N ARG A 15 -4.96 3.81 7.03
CA ARG A 15 -4.84 5.24 6.71
C ARG A 15 -4.64 5.45 5.22
N PRO A 16 -5.04 6.62 4.68
CA PRO A 16 -4.75 6.96 3.30
C PRO A 16 -3.24 7.17 3.10
N TRP A 17 -2.77 6.87 1.90
CA TRP A 17 -1.47 7.33 1.42
C TRP A 17 -1.67 8.24 0.22
N HIS A 18 -0.73 9.16 0.03
CA HIS A 18 -0.87 10.25 -0.91
C HIS A 18 0.23 10.24 -1.96
N PHE A 19 -0.14 10.56 -3.19
CA PHE A 19 0.80 10.80 -4.28
C PHE A 19 0.31 12.01 -5.07
N GLY A 20 1.21 12.96 -5.37
CA GLY A 20 0.85 14.17 -6.10
C GLY A 20 -0.24 15.02 -5.44
N GLY A 21 -0.28 15.06 -4.10
CA GLY A 21 -1.30 15.83 -3.35
C GLY A 21 -2.71 15.22 -3.36
N GLN A 22 -2.87 13.97 -3.83
CA GLN A 22 -4.14 13.26 -3.88
C GLN A 22 -4.04 11.92 -3.17
N VAL A 23 -5.16 11.40 -2.66
CA VAL A 23 -5.22 10.04 -2.08
C VAL A 23 -4.99 9.03 -3.20
N ALA A 24 -3.88 8.32 -3.12
CA ALA A 24 -3.48 7.28 -4.06
C ALA A 24 -3.97 5.89 -3.64
N GLY A 25 -4.37 5.74 -2.38
CA GLY A 25 -5.00 4.54 -1.85
C GLY A 25 -4.93 4.51 -0.33
N TYR A 26 -4.95 3.31 0.24
CA TYR A 26 -4.89 3.08 1.69
C TYR A 26 -3.87 2.01 2.04
N THR A 27 -3.30 2.12 3.23
CA THR A 27 -2.32 1.19 3.77
C THR A 27 -2.69 0.76 5.20
N GLN A 28 -2.29 -0.46 5.57
CA GLN A 28 -2.35 -1.03 6.92
C GLN A 28 -1.03 -1.75 7.19
N GLY A 29 -0.33 -1.37 8.26
CA GLY A 29 0.83 -2.12 8.74
C GLY A 29 0.44 -3.14 9.80
N TYR A 30 1.02 -4.33 9.67
CA TYR A 30 0.93 -5.43 10.62
C TYR A 30 2.33 -5.71 11.18
N ASP A 31 2.39 -6.48 12.28
CA ASP A 31 3.65 -7.07 12.74
C ASP A 31 4.26 -8.00 11.66
N HIS A 32 5.45 -8.55 11.96
CA HIS A 32 6.22 -9.37 11.00
C HIS A 32 6.56 -8.64 9.69
N ASN A 33 6.70 -7.31 9.73
CA ASN A 33 7.05 -6.46 8.60
C ASN A 33 6.10 -6.58 7.39
N LEU A 34 4.83 -6.90 7.64
CA LEU A 34 3.82 -7.00 6.58
C LEU A 34 3.05 -5.68 6.43
N THR A 35 2.99 -5.16 5.22
CA THR A 35 2.15 -4.00 4.87
C THR A 35 1.15 -4.39 3.79
N PHE A 36 -0.14 -4.15 4.04
CA PHE A 36 -1.19 -4.28 3.03
C PHE A 36 -1.48 -2.91 2.43
N LEU A 37 -1.46 -2.80 1.10
CA LEU A 37 -1.62 -1.55 0.37
C LEU A 37 -2.66 -1.72 -0.74
N THR A 38 -3.45 -0.67 -0.95
CA THR A 38 -4.38 -0.54 -2.08
C THR A 38 -3.96 0.63 -2.96
N ILE A 39 -4.29 0.55 -4.26
CA ILE A 39 -4.11 1.64 -5.22
C ILE A 39 -5.47 2.02 -5.77
N LYS A 40 -5.90 3.25 -5.50
CA LYS A 40 -7.23 3.76 -5.85
C LYS A 40 -7.37 3.84 -7.36
N GLY A 41 -8.38 3.15 -7.90
CA GLY A 41 -8.73 3.22 -9.32
C GLY A 41 -7.82 2.39 -10.23
N SER A 42 -7.02 1.47 -9.69
CA SER A 42 -6.30 0.48 -10.50
C SER A 42 -7.13 -0.78 -10.75
N GLY A 43 -6.90 -1.43 -11.89
CA GLY A 43 -7.37 -2.80 -12.17
C GLY A 43 -6.41 -3.88 -11.65
N HIS A 44 -6.48 -5.07 -12.25
CA HIS A 44 -5.64 -6.22 -11.89
C HIS A 44 -4.16 -5.99 -12.24
N THR A 45 -3.89 -5.41 -13.41
CA THR A 45 -2.55 -5.03 -13.88
C THR A 45 -2.21 -3.62 -13.39
N VAL A 46 -1.95 -3.46 -12.10
CA VAL A 46 -1.85 -2.13 -11.46
C VAL A 46 -0.92 -1.12 -12.18
N PRO A 47 0.30 -1.49 -12.63
CA PRO A 47 1.18 -0.59 -13.37
C PRO A 47 0.63 -0.11 -14.72
N GLU A 48 -0.30 -0.85 -15.34
CA GLU A 48 -0.96 -0.46 -16.59
C GLU A 48 -1.95 0.70 -16.36
N TYR A 49 -2.74 0.62 -15.29
CA TYR A 49 -3.75 1.63 -14.96
C TYR A 49 -3.19 2.83 -14.20
N LYS A 50 -2.21 2.59 -13.34
CA LYS A 50 -1.68 3.57 -12.37
C LYS A 50 -0.15 3.55 -12.35
N PRO A 51 0.54 3.84 -13.47
CA PRO A 51 1.99 3.67 -13.59
C PRO A 51 2.80 4.53 -12.61
N LYS A 52 2.36 5.77 -12.32
CA LYS A 52 3.09 6.70 -11.44
C LYS A 52 2.99 6.27 -9.98
N GLU A 53 1.78 6.00 -9.51
CA GLU A 53 1.51 5.48 -8.16
C GLU A 53 2.18 4.11 -7.96
N SER A 54 2.21 3.28 -9.01
CA SER A 54 2.88 1.98 -8.99
C SER A 54 4.38 2.10 -8.78
N LEU A 55 5.03 2.97 -9.55
CA LEU A 55 6.46 3.20 -9.39
C LEU A 55 6.76 3.79 -8.01
N ALA A 56 5.95 4.74 -7.53
CA ALA A 56 6.15 5.36 -6.23
C ALA A 56 6.15 4.34 -5.08
N PHE A 57 5.12 3.50 -4.97
CA PHE A 57 5.08 2.50 -3.89
C PHE A 57 6.23 1.50 -4.02
N TYR A 58 6.57 1.10 -5.24
CA TYR A 58 7.61 0.11 -5.48
C TYR A 58 8.99 0.65 -5.10
N THR A 59 9.27 1.93 -5.41
CA THR A 59 10.49 2.61 -4.99
C THR A 59 10.58 2.71 -3.47
N HIS A 60 9.52 3.16 -2.79
CA HIS A 60 9.52 3.21 -1.32
C HIS A 60 9.74 1.82 -0.71
N TRP A 61 9.11 0.78 -1.27
CA TRP A 61 9.28 -0.59 -0.81
C TRP A 61 10.74 -1.07 -0.95
N LEU A 62 11.39 -0.82 -2.09
CA LEU A 62 12.80 -1.17 -2.30
C LEU A 62 13.75 -0.45 -1.33
N LEU A 63 13.42 0.78 -0.93
CA LEU A 63 14.20 1.58 0.00
C LEU A 63 13.89 1.29 1.47
N GLY A 64 12.88 0.45 1.75
CA GLY A 64 12.39 0.21 3.12
C GLY A 64 11.69 1.43 3.74
N GLU A 65 11.24 2.37 2.90
CA GLU A 65 10.55 3.58 3.33
C GLU A 65 9.06 3.31 3.53
N LYS A 66 8.45 4.04 4.46
CA LYS A 66 7.00 4.00 4.66
C LYS A 66 6.30 4.78 3.55
N ILE A 67 5.16 4.25 3.12
CA ILE A 67 4.17 4.95 2.30
C ILE A 67 3.17 5.73 3.15
#